data_AF-A0A9N9R7P7-F1
#
_entry.id   AF-A0A9N9R7P7-F1
#
_cell.length_a   1.000
_cell.length_b   1.000
_cell.length_c   1.000
_cell.angle_alpha   90.00
_cell.angle_beta   90.00
_cell.angle_gamma   90.00
#
_symmetry.space_group_name_H-M   'P 1'
#
loop_
_entity.id
_entity.type
_entity.pdbx_description
1 polymer ?
#
loop_
_entity_poly.entity_id
_entity_poly.type
_entity_poly.pdbx_seq_one_letter_code
_entity_poly.pdbx_strand_id
1 'polypeptide(L)'
;MNSIRKLSLIQQSSRLSSTITAEFVNRNPRNLERIRIARKPDGYHLDKPGRKYWHKLVLTPSNRTVTAQVVHFVNGPVIQAKTSEWALRKQLYSINDTSAYINLAKVFTQRCLESGITEMHCDIIPTKGGKVEKFLNELVDGGIKLTEPDVYKQPNPWDQHRPEKPWEVTEE
;
A
#
# COMPACT_ATOMS: atom_id res chain seq x y z
N MET A 1 -73.87 24.51 15.45
CA MET A 1 -72.87 23.99 16.41
C MET A 1 -71.73 23.32 15.64
N ASN A 2 -70.62 24.05 15.58
CA ASN A 2 -69.22 23.72 15.21
C ASN A 2 -68.93 22.51 14.30
N SER A 3 -68.54 22.82 13.06
CA SER A 3 -67.90 21.90 12.11
C SER A 3 -66.50 21.51 12.60
N ILE A 4 -66.27 20.22 12.82
CA ILE A 4 -64.95 19.67 13.15
C ILE A 4 -64.06 19.76 11.90
N ARG A 5 -63.12 20.71 11.88
CA ARG A 5 -62.04 20.72 10.89
C ARG A 5 -61.15 19.52 11.15
N LYS A 6 -61.26 18.46 10.33
CA LYS A 6 -60.21 17.44 10.23
C LYS A 6 -59.00 18.10 9.60
N LEU A 7 -58.10 18.63 10.42
CA LEU A 7 -56.72 18.84 10.02
C LEU A 7 -56.14 17.43 9.83
N SER A 8 -56.10 16.97 8.58
CA SER A 8 -55.22 15.86 8.22
C SER A 8 -53.80 16.32 8.53
N LEU A 9 -53.32 16.00 9.72
CA LEU A 9 -51.89 15.99 10.01
C LEU A 9 -51.31 15.00 9.01
N ILE A 10 -50.81 15.53 7.88
CA ILE A 10 -49.81 14.82 7.10
C ILE A 10 -48.63 14.73 8.06
N GLN A 11 -48.56 13.63 8.79
CA GLN A 11 -47.38 13.24 9.52
C GLN A 11 -46.33 13.03 8.44
N GLN A 12 -45.52 14.06 8.18
CA GLN A 12 -44.28 13.87 7.45
C GLN A 12 -43.43 12.97 8.33
N SER A 13 -43.51 11.66 8.07
CA SER A 13 -42.60 10.68 8.61
C SER A 13 -41.24 10.88 7.92
N SER A 14 -40.58 12.01 8.18
CA SER A 14 -39.17 12.15 7.86
C SER A 14 -38.42 11.23 8.83
N ARG A 15 -37.95 10.10 8.30
CA ARG A 15 -37.04 9.22 9.03
C ARG A 15 -35.84 10.08 9.44
N LEU A 16 -35.55 10.16 10.74
CA LEU A 16 -34.42 10.88 11.36
C LEU A 16 -33.02 10.38 10.92
N SER A 17 -32.91 9.64 9.81
CA SER A 17 -31.70 8.98 9.34
C SER A 17 -31.19 9.54 7.99
N SER A 18 -31.61 10.74 7.60
CA SER A 18 -31.20 11.36 6.32
C SER A 18 -30.48 12.69 6.48
N THR A 19 -29.68 12.86 7.54
CA THR A 19 -28.69 13.94 7.63
C THR A 19 -27.40 13.49 6.94
N ILE A 20 -27.48 13.28 5.62
CA ILE A 20 -26.29 13.17 4.77
C ILE A 20 -25.74 14.59 4.62
N THR A 21 -24.53 14.80 5.12
CA THR A 21 -23.79 16.03 4.87
C THR A 21 -23.41 16.11 3.39
N ALA A 22 -23.43 17.30 2.80
CA ALA A 22 -22.99 17.49 1.41
C ALA A 22 -21.52 17.08 1.20
N GLU A 23 -20.72 17.11 2.26
CA GLU A 23 -19.30 16.74 2.26
C GLU A 23 -19.04 15.49 3.11
N PHE A 24 -18.20 14.61 2.59
CA PHE A 24 -17.73 13.41 3.30
C PHE A 24 -16.23 13.54 3.56
N VAL A 25 -15.83 13.46 4.83
CA VAL A 25 -14.42 13.59 5.24
C VAL A 25 -13.89 12.22 5.68
N ASN A 26 -13.02 11.63 4.87
CA ASN A 26 -12.27 10.44 5.25
C ASN A 26 -10.94 10.83 5.89
N ARG A 27 -10.68 10.36 7.12
CA ARG A 27 -9.44 10.62 7.87
C ARG A 27 -8.39 9.51 7.73
N ASN A 28 -8.67 8.45 6.99
CA ASN A 28 -7.72 7.36 6.79
C ASN A 28 -6.57 7.82 5.85
N PRO A 29 -5.31 7.87 6.32
CA PRO A 29 -4.19 8.34 5.51
C PRO A 29 -3.95 7.50 4.25
N ARG A 30 -4.23 6.18 4.31
CA ARG A 30 -4.00 5.25 3.19
C ARG A 30 -5.10 5.26 2.13
N ASN A 31 -6.21 5.96 2.36
CA ASN A 31 -7.36 5.89 1.45
C ASN A 31 -7.00 6.39 0.05
N LEU A 32 -6.32 7.53 -0.05
CA LEU A 32 -5.96 8.13 -1.34
C LEU A 32 -4.91 7.30 -2.09
N GLU A 33 -4.03 6.60 -1.35
CA GLU A 33 -3.01 5.70 -1.92
C GLU A 33 -3.68 4.50 -2.58
N ARG A 34 -4.63 3.86 -1.88
CA ARG A 34 -5.38 2.71 -2.41
C ARG A 34 -6.22 3.06 -3.64
N ILE A 35 -6.79 4.26 -3.68
CA ILE A 35 -7.58 4.78 -4.81
C ILE A 35 -6.66 5.32 -5.93
N ARG A 36 -5.34 5.34 -5.71
CA ARG A 36 -4.29 5.81 -6.63
C ARG A 36 -4.35 7.29 -6.98
N ILE A 37 -5.01 8.12 -6.17
CA ILE A 37 -5.09 9.58 -6.38
C ILE A 37 -4.07 10.32 -5.49
N ALA A 38 -3.51 9.65 -4.48
CA ALA A 38 -2.52 10.26 -3.59
C ALA A 38 -1.33 10.83 -4.36
N ARG A 39 -0.89 12.03 -3.98
CA ARG A 39 0.30 12.64 -4.56
C ARG A 39 1.54 11.79 -4.23
N LYS A 40 2.23 11.32 -5.26
CA LYS A 40 3.62 10.84 -5.12
C LYS A 40 4.57 12.04 -5.12
N PRO A 41 5.65 12.03 -4.32
CA PRO A 41 6.71 13.01 -4.46
C PRO A 41 7.29 12.90 -5.88
N ASP A 42 7.29 14.00 -6.60
CA ASP A 42 7.73 14.09 -7.99
C ASP A 42 8.86 15.13 -8.10
N GLY A 43 9.82 14.88 -8.98
CA GLY A 43 11.09 15.60 -9.05
C GLY A 43 12.30 14.72 -8.75
N TYR A 44 13.46 15.35 -8.52
CA TYR A 44 14.75 14.68 -8.31
C TYR A 44 15.10 13.68 -9.42
N HIS A 45 14.72 13.97 -10.67
CA HIS A 45 14.91 13.05 -11.80
C HIS A 45 16.39 12.76 -12.13
N LEU A 46 17.29 13.65 -11.73
CA LEU A 46 18.73 13.48 -11.91
C LEU A 46 19.39 12.65 -10.80
N ASP A 47 18.73 12.54 -9.63
CA ASP A 47 19.25 11.82 -8.48
C ASP A 47 18.86 10.34 -8.56
N LYS A 48 19.80 9.47 -8.20
CA LYS A 48 19.55 8.04 -8.02
C LYS A 48 19.81 7.66 -6.56
N PRO A 49 18.93 6.90 -5.88
CA PRO A 49 17.67 6.32 -6.36
C PRO A 49 16.52 7.35 -6.47
N GLY A 50 15.54 7.05 -7.31
CA GLY A 50 14.36 7.89 -7.50
C GLY A 50 13.52 7.98 -6.23
N ARG A 51 12.79 9.10 -6.08
CA ARG A 51 11.93 9.35 -4.91
C ARG A 51 10.44 9.17 -5.17
N LYS A 52 10.03 8.78 -6.38
CA LYS A 52 8.63 8.72 -6.80
C LYS A 52 7.96 7.40 -6.39
N TYR A 53 7.54 7.29 -5.13
CA TYR A 53 6.83 6.12 -4.59
C TYR A 53 5.93 6.51 -3.41
N TRP A 54 4.94 5.68 -3.06
CA TRP A 54 4.27 5.76 -1.75
C TRP A 54 5.00 4.90 -0.73
N HIS A 55 5.23 3.63 -1.06
CA HIS A 55 5.90 2.61 -0.28
C HIS A 55 7.10 2.05 -1.04
N LYS A 56 8.27 2.06 -0.41
CA LYS A 56 9.51 1.53 -0.99
C LYS A 56 10.04 0.35 -0.18
N LEU A 57 10.45 -0.70 -0.89
CA LEU A 57 11.22 -1.80 -0.33
C LEU A 57 12.66 -1.35 -0.08
N VAL A 58 13.11 -1.47 1.16
CA VAL A 58 14.50 -1.19 1.56
C VAL A 58 15.07 -2.44 2.21
N LEU A 59 16.13 -2.98 1.60
CA LEU A 59 16.90 -4.09 2.13
C LEU A 59 18.26 -3.58 2.59
N THR A 60 18.53 -3.65 3.88
CA THR A 60 19.81 -3.23 4.48
C THR A 60 20.57 -4.46 4.95
N PRO A 61 21.52 -4.98 4.14
CA PRO A 61 22.41 -6.03 4.58
C PRO A 61 23.48 -5.45 5.51
N SER A 62 23.69 -6.09 6.66
CA SER A 62 24.81 -5.83 7.57
C SER A 62 25.51 -7.16 7.86
N ASN A 63 26.77 -7.12 8.26
CA ASN A 63 27.56 -8.30 8.61
C ASN A 63 26.88 -9.14 9.70
N ARG A 64 26.13 -8.50 10.61
CA ARG A 64 25.46 -9.16 11.72
C ARG A 64 24.00 -9.48 11.46
N THR A 65 23.31 -8.68 10.65
CA THR A 65 21.84 -8.73 10.53
C THR A 65 21.41 -8.28 9.15
N VAL A 66 20.34 -8.86 8.64
CA VAL A 66 19.71 -8.42 7.40
C VAL A 66 18.35 -7.86 7.77
N THR A 67 18.09 -6.64 7.32
CA THR A 67 16.87 -5.92 7.66
C THR A 67 16.10 -5.61 6.38
N ALA A 68 14.86 -6.07 6.29
CA ALA A 68 13.90 -5.72 5.23
C ALA A 68 12.85 -4.76 5.80
N GLN A 69 12.54 -3.69 5.06
CA GLN A 69 11.59 -2.66 5.48
C GLN A 69 10.72 -2.20 4.31
N VAL A 70 9.46 -1.89 4.60
CA VAL A 70 8.61 -1.06 3.76
C VAL A 70 8.64 0.35 4.33
N VAL A 71 9.15 1.31 3.55
CA VAL A 71 9.30 2.71 3.96
C VAL A 71 8.29 3.56 3.19
N HIS A 72 7.42 4.25 3.92
CA HIS A 72 6.55 5.29 3.39
C HIS A 72 7.32 6.60 3.18
N PHE A 73 7.00 7.36 2.12
CA PHE A 73 7.75 8.58 1.77
C PHE A 73 7.70 9.69 2.83
N VAL A 74 6.62 9.77 3.63
CA VAL A 74 6.50 10.76 4.74
C VAL A 74 6.75 10.14 6.11
N ASN A 75 6.18 8.95 6.34
CA ASN A 75 6.05 8.39 7.70
C ASN A 75 7.26 7.55 8.10
N GLY A 76 8.14 7.22 7.14
CA GLY A 76 9.27 6.34 7.38
C GLY A 76 8.87 4.86 7.39
N PRO A 77 9.55 4.00 8.17
CA PRO A 77 9.34 2.55 8.12
C PRO A 77 7.97 2.15 8.69
N VAL A 78 7.14 1.53 7.87
CA VAL A 78 5.80 1.03 8.24
C VAL A 78 5.87 -0.42 8.68
N ILE A 79 6.56 -1.25 7.90
CA ILE A 79 6.74 -2.69 8.17
C ILE A 79 8.22 -2.97 8.20
N GLN A 80 8.65 -3.78 9.16
CA GLN A 80 10.04 -4.19 9.31
C GLN A 80 10.09 -5.68 9.62
N ALA A 81 11.07 -6.36 9.05
CA ALA A 81 11.49 -7.70 9.46
C ALA A 81 13.02 -7.74 9.52
N LYS A 82 13.56 -8.32 10.59
CA LYS A 82 15.00 -8.52 10.74
C LYS A 82 15.34 -9.97 11.04
N THR A 83 16.44 -10.45 10.49
CA THR A 83 16.97 -11.77 10.85
C THR A 83 17.51 -11.82 12.30
N SER A 84 17.66 -10.67 12.97
CA SER A 84 17.98 -10.58 14.40
C SER A 84 16.79 -10.79 15.32
N GLU A 85 15.56 -10.73 14.80
CA GLU A 85 14.38 -10.99 15.62
C GLU A 85 14.45 -12.42 16.17
N TRP A 86 14.21 -12.59 17.47
CA TRP A 86 14.39 -13.87 18.14
C TRP A 86 13.58 -15.00 17.48
N ALA A 87 12.36 -14.71 17.02
CA ALA A 87 11.49 -15.68 16.35
C ALA A 87 12.10 -16.25 15.07
N LEU A 88 12.78 -15.41 14.27
CA LEU A 88 13.50 -15.82 13.07
C LEU A 88 14.86 -16.43 13.44
N ARG A 89 15.60 -15.77 14.33
CA ARG A 89 16.97 -16.15 14.69
C ARG A 89 17.05 -17.59 15.22
N LYS A 90 16.08 -18.03 16.02
CA LYS A 90 16.06 -19.40 16.56
C LYS A 90 15.87 -20.49 15.49
N GLN A 91 15.28 -20.15 14.35
CA GLN A 91 15.05 -21.05 13.23
C GLN A 91 16.18 -21.00 12.19
N LEU A 92 17.05 -20.00 12.27
CA LEU A 92 18.12 -19.75 11.31
C LEU A 92 19.47 -20.20 11.87
N TYR A 93 20.12 -21.11 11.15
CA TYR A 93 21.51 -21.50 11.42
C TYR A 93 22.46 -20.27 11.31
N SER A 94 22.37 -19.54 10.21
CA SER A 94 23.14 -18.33 9.93
C SER A 94 22.22 -17.14 9.64
N ILE A 95 22.71 -15.94 9.92
CA ILE A 95 21.93 -14.69 9.82
C ILE A 95 22.00 -14.06 8.42
N ASN A 96 23.01 -14.43 7.62
CA ASN A 96 23.32 -13.80 6.33
C ASN A 96 23.39 -14.80 5.17
N ASP A 97 22.96 -16.04 5.37
CA ASP A 97 22.98 -17.07 4.33
C ASP A 97 21.80 -16.92 3.36
N THR A 98 21.86 -17.58 2.21
CA THR A 98 20.76 -17.61 1.23
C THR A 98 19.42 -18.04 1.86
N SER A 99 19.45 -19.05 2.75
CA SER A 99 18.28 -19.51 3.50
C SER A 99 17.72 -18.44 4.43
N ALA A 100 18.58 -17.61 5.02
CA ALA A 100 18.17 -16.50 5.87
C ALA A 100 17.40 -15.44 5.07
N TYR A 101 17.83 -15.13 3.85
CA TYR A 101 17.11 -14.22 2.95
C TYR A 101 15.76 -14.80 2.53
N ILE A 102 15.68 -16.08 2.16
CA ILE A 102 14.42 -16.73 1.78
C ILE A 102 13.42 -16.70 2.95
N ASN A 103 13.84 -17.12 4.14
CA ASN A 103 12.96 -17.15 5.30
C ASN A 103 12.57 -15.74 5.78
N LEU A 104 13.49 -14.77 5.68
CA LEU A 104 13.18 -13.36 5.93
C LEU A 104 12.13 -12.86 4.95
N ALA A 105 12.24 -13.18 3.65
CA ALA A 105 11.28 -12.80 2.62
C ALA A 105 9.89 -13.37 2.94
N LYS A 106 9.79 -14.64 3.33
CA LYS A 106 8.50 -15.26 3.69
C LYS A 106 7.80 -14.55 4.84
N VAL A 107 8.52 -14.31 5.94
CA VAL A 107 7.95 -13.59 7.10
C VAL A 107 7.61 -12.15 6.75
N PHE A 108 8.47 -11.48 5.97
CA PHE A 108 8.22 -10.11 5.55
C PHE A 108 6.99 -10.02 4.62
N THR A 109 6.85 -10.95 3.68
CA THR A 109 5.70 -11.05 2.78
C THR A 109 4.41 -11.23 3.57
N GLN A 110 4.40 -12.19 4.50
CA GLN A 110 3.26 -12.43 5.38
C GLN A 110 2.85 -11.15 6.13
N ARG A 111 3.80 -10.44 6.74
CA ARG A 111 3.52 -9.16 7.43
C ARG A 111 2.94 -8.10 6.51
N CYS A 112 3.43 -8.02 5.27
CA CYS A 112 2.91 -7.08 4.28
C CYS A 112 1.47 -7.40 3.89
N LEU A 113 1.16 -8.66 3.62
CA LEU A 113 -0.19 -9.10 3.28
C LEU A 113 -1.17 -8.89 4.44
N GLU A 114 -0.78 -9.26 5.66
CA GLU A 114 -1.59 -9.04 6.87
C GLU A 114 -1.83 -7.55 7.14
N SER A 115 -0.89 -6.70 6.76
CA SER A 115 -1.00 -5.23 6.85
C SER A 115 -1.74 -4.60 5.65
N GLY A 116 -2.15 -5.41 4.66
CA GLY A 116 -2.79 -4.95 3.44
C GLY A 116 -1.89 -4.09 2.55
N ILE A 117 -0.58 -4.37 2.51
CA ILE A 117 0.37 -3.79 1.55
C ILE A 117 0.70 -4.87 0.52
N THR A 118 0.16 -4.72 -0.68
CA THR A 118 0.34 -5.65 -1.80
C THR A 118 1.34 -5.15 -2.84
N GLU A 119 1.55 -3.84 -2.90
CA GLU A 119 2.35 -3.18 -3.94
C GLU A 119 3.39 -2.27 -3.27
N MET A 120 4.63 -2.32 -3.77
CA MET A 120 5.73 -1.50 -3.27
C MET A 120 6.77 -1.27 -4.37
N HIS A 121 7.50 -0.16 -4.32
CA HIS A 121 8.55 0.18 -5.26
C HIS A 121 9.88 -0.46 -4.87
N CYS A 122 10.58 -1.08 -5.83
CA CYS A 122 11.89 -1.68 -5.62
C CYS A 122 12.96 -0.99 -6.50
N ASP A 123 13.98 -0.41 -5.85
CA ASP A 123 15.16 0.17 -6.52
C ASP A 123 16.35 -0.81 -6.61
N ILE A 124 16.23 -1.97 -5.98
CA ILE A 124 17.34 -2.89 -5.81
C ILE A 124 17.55 -3.66 -7.11
N ILE A 125 18.74 -3.50 -7.71
CA ILE A 125 19.15 -4.28 -8.87
C ILE A 125 19.86 -5.55 -8.36
N PRO A 126 19.23 -6.73 -8.46
CA PRO A 126 19.84 -7.96 -7.94
C PRO A 126 20.99 -8.44 -8.84
N THR A 127 22.05 -8.96 -8.23
CA THR A 127 23.05 -9.75 -8.93
C THR A 127 22.47 -11.11 -9.29
N LYS A 128 22.66 -11.57 -10.54
CA LYS A 128 22.21 -12.89 -11.00
C LYS A 128 22.77 -14.01 -10.12
N GLY A 129 21.91 -14.91 -9.67
CA GLY A 129 22.20 -15.99 -8.72
C GLY A 129 22.40 -15.53 -7.26
N GLY A 130 22.20 -14.24 -6.98
CA GLY A 130 22.47 -13.64 -5.67
C GLY A 130 21.43 -14.00 -4.60
N LYS A 131 21.81 -13.78 -3.33
CA LYS A 131 20.89 -13.95 -2.19
C LYS A 131 19.70 -12.99 -2.25
N VAL A 132 19.95 -11.80 -2.77
CA VAL A 132 18.94 -10.73 -2.95
C VAL A 132 17.93 -11.09 -4.04
N GLU A 133 18.36 -11.75 -5.12
CA GLU A 133 17.44 -12.22 -6.16
C GLU A 133 16.44 -13.24 -5.59
N LYS A 134 16.94 -14.21 -4.82
CA LYS A 134 16.10 -15.21 -4.14
C LYS A 134 15.11 -14.55 -3.17
N PHE A 135 15.54 -13.50 -2.47
CA PHE A 135 14.65 -12.70 -1.62
C PHE A 135 13.53 -12.03 -2.41
N LEU A 136 13.85 -11.42 -3.55
CA LEU A 136 12.86 -10.75 -4.40
C LEU A 136 11.89 -11.75 -5.05
N ASN A 137 12.37 -12.91 -5.49
CA ASN A 137 11.53 -13.96 -6.07
C ASN A 137 10.51 -14.47 -5.04
N GLU A 138 10.91 -14.71 -3.80
CA GLU A 138 9.99 -15.14 -2.73
C GLU A 138 8.93 -14.08 -2.39
N LEU A 139 9.24 -12.79 -2.55
CA LEU A 139 8.23 -11.72 -2.40
C LEU A 139 7.19 -11.78 -3.51
N VAL A 140 7.63 -11.96 -4.75
CA VAL A 140 6.76 -12.06 -5.93
C VAL A 140 5.91 -13.33 -5.85
N ASP A 141 6.50 -14.47 -5.47
CA ASP A 141 5.79 -15.73 -5.25
C ASP A 141 4.75 -15.61 -4.13
N GLY A 142 5.04 -14.78 -3.12
CA GLY A 142 4.11 -14.43 -2.05
C GLY A 142 3.01 -13.44 -2.45
N GLY A 143 2.93 -13.01 -3.71
CA GLY A 143 1.86 -12.15 -4.22
C GLY A 143 2.10 -10.65 -4.05
N ILE A 144 3.33 -10.22 -3.74
CA ILE A 144 3.69 -8.80 -3.71
C ILE A 144 4.15 -8.35 -5.10
N LYS A 145 3.57 -7.25 -5.58
CA LYS A 145 4.04 -6.56 -6.79
C LYS A 145 5.15 -5.58 -6.42
N LEU A 146 6.33 -5.78 -6.98
CA LEU A 146 7.52 -4.92 -6.76
C LEU A 146 7.51 -3.62 -7.61
N THR A 147 6.39 -3.36 -8.27
CA THR A 147 6.12 -2.15 -9.04
C THR A 147 4.82 -1.55 -8.52
N GLU A 148 4.87 -0.30 -8.10
CA GLU A 148 3.66 0.44 -7.76
C GLU A 148 2.90 0.89 -9.02
N PRO A 149 1.57 0.99 -8.96
CA PRO A 149 0.79 1.57 -10.02
C PRO A 149 1.01 3.09 -10.10
N ASP A 150 0.77 3.64 -11.27
CA ASP A 150 0.83 5.08 -11.49
C ASP A 150 -0.33 5.82 -10.81
N VAL A 151 -0.09 7.11 -10.53
CA VAL A 151 -1.11 8.00 -9.99
C VAL A 151 -2.17 8.24 -11.06
N TYR A 152 -3.43 7.93 -10.74
CA TYR A 152 -4.56 8.21 -11.61
C TYR A 152 -4.72 9.71 -11.79
N LYS A 153 -4.73 10.16 -13.04
CA LYS A 153 -5.04 11.54 -13.43
C LYS A 153 -6.34 11.51 -14.21
N GLN A 154 -7.26 12.39 -13.85
CA GLN A 154 -8.50 12.54 -14.59
C GLN A 154 -8.16 13.00 -16.02
N PRO A 155 -8.58 12.25 -17.06
CA PRO A 155 -8.34 12.64 -18.44
C PRO A 155 -9.21 13.82 -18.81
N ASN A 156 -8.66 14.71 -19.64
CA ASN A 156 -9.38 15.83 -20.21
C ASN A 156 -10.33 15.36 -21.32
N PRO A 157 -11.35 16.17 -21.69
CA PRO A 157 -12.27 15.83 -22.77
C PRO A 157 -11.59 15.57 -24.12
N TRP A 158 -10.42 16.15 -24.37
CA TRP A 158 -9.64 16.03 -25.60
C TRP A 158 -8.56 14.93 -25.56
N ASP A 159 -8.38 14.24 -24.42
CA ASP A 159 -7.38 13.17 -24.32
C ASP A 159 -7.88 11.91 -25.05
N GLN A 160 -7.04 11.34 -25.93
CA GLN A 160 -7.37 10.13 -26.69
C GLN A 160 -7.48 8.88 -25.79
N HIS A 161 -6.62 8.79 -24.78
CA HIS A 161 -6.60 7.68 -23.82
C HIS A 161 -7.31 8.07 -22.54
N ARG A 162 -8.40 7.37 -22.23
CA ARG A 162 -9.21 7.54 -21.02
C ARG A 162 -9.08 6.29 -20.16
N PRO A 163 -8.12 6.23 -19.22
CA PRO A 163 -8.01 5.08 -18.33
C PRO A 163 -9.28 4.96 -17.48
N GLU A 164 -9.66 3.73 -17.19
CA GLU A 164 -10.74 3.45 -16.26
C GLU A 164 -10.37 3.90 -14.86
N LYS A 165 -11.39 4.22 -14.05
CA LYS A 165 -11.16 4.66 -12.68
C LYS A 165 -10.74 3.45 -11.84
N PRO A 166 -9.64 3.53 -11.08
CA PRO A 166 -9.13 2.42 -10.27
C PRO A 166 -10.14 1.83 -9.27
N TRP A 167 -11.13 2.61 -8.85
CA TRP A 167 -12.16 2.19 -7.88
C TRP A 167 -13.46 1.70 -8.53
N GLU A 168 -13.60 1.81 -9.85
CA GLU A 168 -14.71 1.20 -10.60
C GLU A 168 -14.32 -0.22 -11.06
N VAL A 169 -13.03 -0.45 -11.28
CA VAL A 169 -12.49 -1.77 -11.63
C VAL A 169 -12.35 -2.60 -10.36
N THR A 170 -13.06 -3.72 -10.30
CA THR A 170 -12.74 -4.77 -9.33
C THR A 170 -11.55 -5.50 -9.91
N GLU A 171 -10.35 -5.32 -9.35
CA GLU A 171 -9.15 -6.05 -9.79
C GLU A 171 -9.46 -7.56 -9.73
N GLU A 172 -9.29 -8.27 -10.85
CA GLU A 172 -9.32 -9.74 -10.93
C GLU A 172 -8.12 -10.38 -10.21
#